data_AF-Q6RJR0-F1
#
_entry.id   AF-Q6RJR0-F1
#
_cell.length_a   1.000
_cell.length_b   1.000
_cell.length_c   1.000
_cell.angle_alpha   90.00
_cell.angle_beta   90.00
_cell.angle_gamma   90.00
#
_symmetry.space_group_name_H-M   'P 1'
#
loop_
_entity.id
_entity.type
_entity.pdbx_description
1 polymer ?
#
loop_
_entity_poly.entity_id
_entity_poly.type
_entity_poly.pdbx_seq_one_letter_code
_entity_poly.pdbx_strand_id
1 'polypeptide(L)'
;ETGRHVRMLTHEIRSTLDRHTILKTTLVELGRTLDLEECALWMPSRRGLDLQLSHTLNNLIPIGSSVPSNLPIVNEVFNSAEAIRIPHTCPLARIKPRMGRYVPPEVVAVRVPLLHLSNFQINDWPDTSAKSYALMVLILPMDGIRKWRDHELELVEVVADQVAVALSHAAILEESMRARDQLLEQNVALDFARQEAEMAIRARNDFLAVMNHEMRTPM
;
A
#
# COMPACT_ATOMS: atom_id res chain seq x y z
N GLU A 1 28.84 0.75 -0.41
CA GLU A 1 27.94 1.39 0.58
C GLU A 1 26.45 1.26 0.23
N THR A 2 26.07 1.35 -1.05
CA THR A 2 24.72 1.08 -1.57
C THR A 2 24.09 -0.21 -1.04
N GLY A 3 24.82 -1.32 -1.02
CA GLY A 3 24.31 -2.60 -0.49
C GLY A 3 23.98 -2.60 1.02
N ARG A 4 24.53 -1.67 1.81
CA ARG A 4 24.24 -1.55 3.25
C ARG A 4 22.93 -0.79 3.48
N HIS A 5 22.68 0.25 2.69
CA HIS A 5 21.41 0.98 2.70
C HIS A 5 20.26 0.12 2.21
N VAL A 6 20.45 -0.65 1.12
CA VAL A 6 19.45 -1.63 0.66
C VAL A 6 19.15 -2.68 1.74
N ARG A 7 20.18 -3.22 2.41
CA ARG A 7 19.99 -4.20 3.50
C ARG A 7 19.27 -3.59 4.71
N MET A 8 19.58 -2.34 5.08
CA MET A 8 18.91 -1.64 6.17
C MET A 8 17.44 -1.39 5.84
N LEU A 9 17.15 -0.89 4.63
CA LEU A 9 15.81 -0.68 4.13
C LEU A 9 15.02 -2.00 4.14
N THR A 10 15.60 -3.10 3.65
CA THR A 10 14.94 -4.42 3.67
C THR A 10 14.71 -4.98 5.08
N HIS A 11 15.49 -4.57 6.09
CA HIS A 11 15.28 -5.02 7.46
C HIS A 11 14.18 -4.22 8.17
N GLU A 12 14.13 -2.89 8.02
CA GLU A 12 13.05 -2.06 8.58
C GLU A 12 11.71 -2.31 7.89
N ILE A 13 11.73 -2.59 6.59
CA ILE A 13 10.58 -3.07 5.84
C ILE A 13 10.06 -4.41 6.37
N ARG A 14 10.94 -5.28 6.90
CA ARG A 14 10.56 -6.59 7.45
C ARG A 14 10.16 -6.54 8.92
N SER A 15 10.50 -5.48 9.65
CA SER A 15 10.11 -5.32 11.06
C SER A 15 8.71 -4.75 11.23
N THR A 16 8.15 -4.11 10.19
CA THR A 16 6.79 -3.55 10.19
C THR A 16 6.04 -3.98 8.93
N LEU A 17 4.85 -4.58 9.10
CA LEU A 17 3.97 -4.94 7.98
C LEU A 17 2.87 -3.91 7.74
N ASP A 18 2.98 -2.75 8.38
CA ASP A 18 2.09 -1.62 8.13
C ASP A 18 2.55 -0.83 6.90
N ARG A 19 1.65 -0.70 5.93
CA ARG A 19 1.89 -0.05 4.65
C ARG A 19 2.31 1.41 4.82
N HIS A 20 1.67 2.13 5.74
CA HIS A 20 1.96 3.53 6.01
C HIS A 20 3.38 3.69 6.55
N THR A 21 3.79 2.79 7.44
CA THR A 21 5.13 2.77 8.02
C THR A 21 6.19 2.44 6.96
N ILE A 22 5.97 1.42 6.12
CA ILE A 22 6.88 1.08 5.00
C ILE A 22 7.12 2.30 4.11
N LEU A 23 6.04 2.97 3.67
CA LEU A 23 6.13 4.13 2.78
C LEU A 23 6.82 5.31 3.45
N LYS A 24 6.43 5.65 4.68
CA LYS A 24 7.02 6.77 5.42
C LYS A 24 8.52 6.56 5.67
N THR A 25 8.91 5.36 6.09
CA THR A 25 10.33 5.03 6.32
C THR A 25 11.11 5.11 5.01
N THR A 26 10.57 4.60 3.91
CA THR A 26 11.21 4.70 2.59
C THR A 26 11.47 6.15 2.20
N LEU A 27 10.47 7.03 2.33
CA LEU A 27 10.60 8.45 2.00
C LEU A 27 11.70 9.12 2.85
N VAL A 28 11.75 8.82 4.15
CA VAL A 28 12.77 9.36 5.07
C VAL A 28 14.17 8.87 4.71
N GLU A 29 14.34 7.58 4.45
CA GLU A 29 15.64 7.00 4.12
C GLU A 29 16.15 7.44 2.74
N LEU A 30 15.27 7.55 1.74
CA LEU A 30 15.62 8.17 0.46
C LEU A 30 15.99 9.64 0.64
N GLY A 31 15.23 10.38 1.44
CA GLY A 31 15.50 11.78 1.76
C GLY A 31 16.90 11.99 2.33
N ARG A 32 17.29 11.15 3.29
CA ARG A 32 18.64 11.17 3.90
C ARG A 32 19.74 10.71 2.95
N THR A 33 19.49 9.65 2.18
CA THR A 33 20.52 9.03 1.33
C THR A 33 20.86 9.88 0.11
N LEU A 34 19.86 10.56 -0.46
CA LEU A 34 19.99 11.34 -1.70
C LEU A 34 20.06 12.86 -1.46
N ASP A 35 19.93 13.29 -0.21
CA ASP A 35 19.86 14.69 0.20
C ASP A 35 18.71 15.44 -0.51
N LEU A 36 17.48 14.90 -0.34
CA LEU A 36 16.30 15.42 -1.03
C LEU A 36 15.66 16.58 -0.26
N GLU A 37 15.21 17.58 -1.02
CA GLU A 37 14.34 18.64 -0.51
C GLU A 37 12.91 18.13 -0.27
N GLU A 38 12.44 17.23 -1.12
CA GLU A 38 11.13 16.60 -1.00
C GLU A 38 11.11 15.23 -1.66
N CYS A 39 10.34 14.32 -1.08
CA CYS A 39 10.02 13.03 -1.67
C CYS A 39 8.53 12.79 -1.46
N ALA A 40 7.79 12.64 -2.55
CA ALA A 40 6.33 12.58 -2.56
C ALA A 40 5.86 11.30 -3.23
N LEU A 41 4.87 10.63 -2.63
CA LEU A 41 4.22 9.46 -3.20
C LEU A 41 2.78 9.80 -3.62
N TRP A 42 2.52 9.67 -4.91
CA TRP A 42 1.23 9.90 -5.55
C TRP A 42 0.56 8.56 -5.86
N MET A 43 -0.62 8.35 -5.28
CA MET A 43 -1.38 7.11 -5.41
C MET A 43 -2.58 7.32 -6.33
N PRO A 44 -2.93 6.36 -7.19
CA PRO A 44 -4.13 6.46 -7.99
C PRO A 44 -5.37 6.47 -7.09
N SER A 45 -6.30 7.38 -7.38
CA SER A 45 -7.62 7.44 -6.75
C SER A 45 -8.46 6.21 -7.11
N ARG A 46 -9.52 5.94 -6.34
CA ARG A 46 -10.40 4.77 -6.56
C ARG A 46 -10.93 4.64 -8.00
N ARG A 47 -11.16 5.78 -8.66
CA ARG A 47 -11.68 5.86 -10.03
C ARG A 47 -10.58 5.75 -11.10
N GLY A 48 -9.30 5.79 -10.71
CA GLY A 48 -8.14 5.77 -11.61
C GLY A 48 -7.93 7.04 -12.46
N LEU A 49 -8.80 8.05 -12.31
CA LEU A 49 -8.79 9.28 -13.13
C LEU A 49 -7.74 10.28 -12.67
N ASP A 50 -7.43 10.27 -11.38
CA ASP A 50 -6.50 11.20 -10.74
C ASP A 50 -5.53 10.46 -9.83
N LEU A 51 -4.35 11.05 -9.64
CA LEU A 51 -3.35 10.70 -8.64
C LEU A 51 -3.46 11.64 -7.45
N GLN A 52 -3.64 11.09 -6.26
CA GLN A 52 -3.71 11.82 -5.00
C GLN A 52 -2.41 11.70 -4.22
N LEU A 53 -1.95 12.80 -3.65
CA LEU A 53 -0.79 12.80 -2.78
C LEU A 53 -1.10 12.05 -1.48
N SER A 54 -0.40 10.93 -1.27
CA SER A 54 -0.60 10.05 -0.12
C SER A 54 0.47 10.27 0.95
N HIS A 55 1.73 10.41 0.56
CA HIS A 55 2.85 10.62 1.49
C HIS A 55 3.82 11.67 0.96
N THR A 56 4.48 12.37 1.87
CA THR A 56 5.47 13.40 1.59
C THR A 56 6.48 13.44 2.73
N LEU A 57 7.73 13.76 2.41
CA LEU A 57 8.84 13.86 3.34
C LEU A 57 8.74 15.14 4.19
N ASN A 58 8.59 16.29 3.53
CA ASN A 58 8.71 17.61 4.16
C ASN A 58 7.42 18.44 4.11
N ASN A 59 6.32 17.87 3.59
CA ASN A 59 5.02 18.52 3.42
C ASN A 59 5.09 19.81 2.58
N LEU A 60 6.01 19.91 1.61
CA LEU A 60 6.10 21.06 0.71
C LEU A 60 4.98 21.07 -0.33
N ILE A 61 4.36 19.92 -0.58
CA ILE A 61 3.13 19.77 -1.35
C ILE A 61 1.97 19.51 -0.36
N PRO A 62 0.86 20.26 -0.42
CA PRO A 62 -0.26 20.04 0.49
C PRO A 62 -0.86 18.63 0.36
N ILE A 63 -0.98 17.90 1.48
CA ILE A 63 -1.68 16.61 1.54
C ILE A 63 -3.12 16.80 1.04
N GLY A 64 -3.60 15.86 0.21
CA GLY A 64 -4.88 15.95 -0.48
C GLY A 64 -4.83 16.65 -1.84
N SER A 65 -3.65 17.09 -2.29
CA SER A 65 -3.44 17.52 -3.68
C SER A 65 -3.75 16.36 -4.64
N SER A 66 -4.34 16.69 -5.78
CA SER A 66 -4.71 15.74 -6.82
C SER A 66 -4.23 16.23 -8.18
N VAL A 67 -3.79 15.31 -9.03
CA VAL A 67 -3.28 15.56 -10.38
C VAL A 67 -3.92 14.56 -11.35
N PRO A 68 -4.39 14.99 -12.54
CA PRO A 68 -4.97 14.06 -13.51
C PRO A 68 -3.98 12.95 -13.90
N SER A 69 -4.43 11.70 -13.97
CA SER A 69 -3.59 10.56 -14.35
C SER A 69 -3.29 10.52 -15.85
N ASN A 70 -4.09 11.22 -16.68
CA ASN A 70 -3.94 11.25 -18.13
C ASN A 70 -2.88 12.24 -18.65
N LEU A 71 -2.09 12.85 -17.77
CA LEU A 71 -1.01 13.75 -18.19
C LEU A 71 0.05 12.99 -19.00
N PRO A 72 0.59 13.56 -20.10
CA PRO A 72 1.60 12.89 -20.93
C PRO A 72 2.80 12.40 -20.12
N ILE A 73 3.29 13.21 -19.18
CA ILE A 73 4.41 12.87 -18.31
C ILE A 73 4.10 11.73 -17.33
N VAL A 74 2.86 11.63 -16.86
CA VAL A 74 2.42 10.51 -16.00
C VAL A 74 2.44 9.21 -16.80
N ASN A 75 1.89 9.25 -18.02
CA ASN A 75 1.89 8.10 -18.92
C ASN A 75 3.32 7.68 -19.32
N GLU A 76 4.22 8.63 -19.54
CA GLU A 76 5.64 8.35 -19.80
C GLU A 76 6.27 7.59 -18.64
N VAL A 77 6.07 8.08 -17.41
CA VAL A 77 6.62 7.43 -16.21
C VAL A 77 6.01 6.06 -15.95
N PHE A 78 4.71 5.88 -16.19
CA PHE A 78 4.05 4.57 -16.03
C PHE A 78 4.52 3.52 -17.03
N ASN A 79 4.90 3.94 -18.24
CA ASN A 79 5.36 3.05 -19.29
C ASN A 79 6.88 2.76 -19.23
N SER A 80 7.63 3.46 -18.39
CA SER A 80 9.07 3.22 -18.17
C SER A 80 9.33 2.49 -16.85
N ALA A 81 10.34 1.63 -16.83
CA ALA A 81 10.88 1.09 -15.57
C ALA A 81 11.93 2.04 -14.95
N GLU A 82 12.45 2.98 -15.75
CA GLU A 82 13.51 3.88 -15.36
C GLU A 82 12.99 5.11 -14.63
N ALA A 83 13.87 5.73 -13.84
CA ALA A 83 13.63 7.01 -13.21
C ALA A 83 13.72 8.15 -14.25
N ILE A 84 12.60 8.80 -14.51
CA ILE A 84 12.48 9.84 -15.55
C ILE A 84 12.61 11.23 -14.93
N ARG A 85 13.44 12.06 -15.55
CA ARG A 85 13.56 13.48 -15.18
C ARG A 85 12.32 14.23 -15.67
N ILE A 86 11.62 14.89 -14.75
CA ILE A 86 10.41 15.66 -15.07
C ILE A 86 10.66 17.16 -14.87
N PRO A 87 9.95 18.05 -15.59
CA PRO A 87 10.05 19.47 -15.35
C PRO A 87 9.58 19.84 -13.93
N HIS A 88 10.27 20.76 -13.26
CA HIS A 88 9.83 21.32 -11.97
C HIS A 88 8.46 22.05 -12.06
N THR A 89 8.04 22.44 -13.27
CA THR A 89 6.72 23.00 -13.56
C THR A 89 5.61 21.96 -13.61
N CYS A 90 5.94 20.66 -13.58
CA CYS A 90 4.98 19.57 -13.55
C CYS A 90 4.08 19.68 -12.30
N PRO A 91 2.76 19.46 -12.41
CA PRO A 91 1.85 19.48 -11.25
C PRO A 91 2.27 18.53 -10.12
N LEU A 92 2.93 17.42 -10.45
CA LEU A 92 3.47 16.44 -9.50
C LEU A 92 4.62 16.98 -8.63
N ALA A 93 5.31 18.01 -9.11
CA ALA A 93 6.53 18.57 -8.52
C ALA A 93 6.32 19.99 -7.96
N ARG A 94 5.08 20.48 -7.97
CA ARG A 94 4.75 21.86 -7.62
C ARG A 94 4.79 22.07 -6.10
N ILE A 95 5.99 22.33 -5.60
CA ILE A 95 6.27 22.65 -4.19
C ILE A 95 6.06 24.14 -3.90
N LYS A 96 5.74 24.45 -2.63
CA LYS A 96 5.77 25.82 -2.13
C LYS A 96 7.20 26.16 -1.67
N PRO A 97 7.88 27.15 -2.27
CA PRO A 97 9.21 27.53 -1.81
C PRO A 97 9.14 28.05 -0.37
N ARG A 98 10.03 27.54 0.49
CA ARG A 98 10.32 28.17 1.79
C ARG A 98 11.04 29.49 1.53
N MET A 99 10.82 30.49 2.38
CA MET A 99 11.39 31.83 2.19
C MET A 99 12.90 31.75 1.87
N GLY A 100 13.30 32.31 0.74
CA GLY A 100 14.69 32.21 0.25
C GLY A 100 14.80 32.39 -1.27
N ARG A 101 16.02 32.18 -1.78
CA ARG A 101 16.31 32.21 -3.22
C ARG A 101 15.74 30.93 -3.84
N TYR A 102 14.82 31.08 -4.80
CA TYR A 102 14.23 29.96 -5.51
C TYR A 102 14.95 29.74 -6.82
N VAL A 103 15.71 28.65 -6.92
CA VAL A 103 16.26 28.16 -8.19
C VAL A 103 15.53 26.86 -8.54
N PRO A 104 15.07 26.68 -9.78
CA PRO A 104 14.38 25.46 -10.19
C PRO A 104 15.18 24.19 -9.84
N PRO A 105 14.65 23.29 -9.00
CA PRO A 105 15.34 22.06 -8.64
C PRO A 105 15.27 21.05 -9.79
N GLU A 106 16.18 20.08 -9.77
CA GLU A 106 16.02 18.88 -10.58
C GLU A 106 15.03 17.92 -9.93
N VAL A 107 14.13 17.39 -10.75
CA VAL A 107 13.05 16.51 -10.30
C VAL A 107 13.06 15.22 -11.10
N VAL A 108 12.89 14.11 -10.39
CA VAL A 108 12.79 12.78 -10.97
C VAL A 108 11.50 12.13 -10.50
N ALA A 109 10.86 11.37 -11.38
CA ALA A 109 9.72 10.54 -11.08
C ALA A 109 10.01 9.10 -11.48
N VAL A 110 9.63 8.16 -10.60
CA VAL A 110 9.71 6.73 -10.86
C VAL A 110 8.36 6.10 -10.53
N ARG A 111 7.95 5.11 -11.32
CA ARG A 111 6.75 4.33 -11.02
C ARG A 111 7.04 3.37 -9.87
N VAL A 112 6.07 3.19 -8.98
CA VAL A 112 6.07 2.14 -7.97
C VAL A 112 4.96 1.16 -8.36
N PRO A 113 5.29 -0.06 -8.82
CA PRO A 113 4.30 -1.08 -9.12
C PRO A 113 3.46 -1.38 -7.90
N LEU A 114 2.15 -1.44 -8.11
CA LEU A 114 1.24 -1.79 -7.06
C LEU A 114 0.57 -3.12 -7.39
N LEU A 115 0.99 -4.16 -6.70
CA LEU A 115 0.45 -5.50 -6.90
C LEU A 115 -0.94 -5.58 -6.25
N HIS A 116 -1.94 -5.86 -7.09
CA HIS A 116 -3.32 -6.07 -6.66
C HIS A 116 -3.54 -7.58 -6.52
N LEU A 117 -3.93 -8.03 -5.34
CA LEU A 117 -4.33 -9.42 -5.08
C LEU A 117 -5.85 -9.47 -5.10
N SER A 118 -6.38 -10.06 -6.17
CA SER A 118 -7.71 -9.78 -6.71
C SER A 118 -8.90 -10.43 -6.01
N ASN A 119 -8.81 -10.89 -4.76
CA ASN A 119 -9.89 -11.72 -4.19
C ASN A 119 -10.64 -11.16 -2.99
N PHE A 120 -10.19 -10.09 -2.33
CA PHE A 120 -10.95 -9.50 -1.21
C PHE A 120 -10.75 -7.99 -1.17
N GLN A 121 -11.87 -7.24 -1.27
CA GLN A 121 -11.92 -5.78 -1.32
C GLN A 121 -10.99 -5.14 -0.28
N ILE A 122 -9.89 -4.55 -0.75
CA ILE A 122 -9.02 -3.69 0.06
C ILE A 122 -9.60 -2.29 -0.04
N ASN A 123 -10.14 -1.81 1.08
CA ASN A 123 -10.91 -0.58 1.18
C ASN A 123 -10.15 0.72 0.86
N ASP A 124 -8.92 0.72 0.36
CA ASP A 124 -8.16 1.96 0.02
C ASP A 124 -7.55 1.95 -1.38
N TRP A 125 -7.86 0.94 -2.19
CA TRP A 125 -7.25 0.73 -3.50
C TRP A 125 -8.25 0.92 -4.64
N PRO A 126 -7.82 1.39 -5.83
CA PRO A 126 -8.67 1.38 -7.00
C PRO A 126 -9.09 -0.06 -7.33
N ASP A 127 -10.39 -0.25 -7.49
CA ASP A 127 -11.08 -1.53 -7.67
C ASP A 127 -10.91 -2.12 -9.10
N THR A 128 -9.84 -1.73 -9.79
CA THR A 128 -9.65 -2.09 -11.20
C THR A 128 -8.55 -3.14 -11.35
N SER A 129 -8.89 -4.22 -12.06
CA SER A 129 -8.01 -5.33 -12.45
C SER A 129 -6.85 -4.93 -13.39
N ALA A 130 -6.63 -3.64 -13.59
CA ALA A 130 -5.53 -3.08 -14.36
C ALA A 130 -4.30 -2.90 -13.45
N LYS A 131 -3.10 -3.06 -14.02
CA LYS A 131 -1.85 -2.73 -13.33
C LYS A 131 -1.95 -1.30 -12.79
N SER A 132 -1.99 -1.19 -11.47
CA SER A 132 -2.05 0.11 -10.79
C SER A 132 -0.62 0.52 -10.44
N TYR A 133 -0.25 1.75 -10.78
CA TYR A 133 1.07 2.30 -10.50
C TYR A 133 0.91 3.54 -9.62
N ALA A 134 1.77 3.67 -8.62
CA ALA A 134 1.98 4.93 -7.92
C ALA A 134 3.15 5.66 -8.57
N LEU A 135 3.25 6.96 -8.33
CA LEU A 135 4.44 7.74 -8.70
C LEU A 135 5.17 8.17 -7.44
N MET A 136 6.45 7.86 -7.37
CA MET A 136 7.35 8.47 -6.42
C MET A 136 8.09 9.60 -7.12
N VAL A 137 7.98 10.81 -6.56
CA VAL A 137 8.55 12.04 -7.11
C VAL A 137 9.59 12.56 -6.13
N LEU A 138 10.82 12.70 -6.59
CA LEU A 138 11.98 13.08 -5.80
C LEU A 138 12.50 14.42 -6.30
N ILE A 139 12.67 15.37 -5.37
CA ILE A 139 13.03 16.75 -5.65
C ILE A 139 14.35 17.04 -4.93
N LEU A 140 15.36 17.44 -5.70
CA LEU A 140 16.65 17.87 -5.16
C LEU A 140 16.56 19.29 -4.55
N PRO A 141 17.56 19.72 -3.75
CA PRO A 141 17.63 21.07 -3.19
C PRO A 141 17.47 22.17 -4.23
N MET A 142 16.79 23.26 -3.84
CA MET A 142 16.45 24.40 -4.71
C MET A 142 17.62 25.38 -4.91
N ASP A 143 18.86 24.88 -4.98
CA ASP A 143 20.07 25.69 -5.21
C ASP A 143 20.48 25.75 -6.69
N GLY A 144 19.96 24.83 -7.51
CA GLY A 144 20.29 24.68 -8.93
C GLY A 144 21.68 24.13 -9.23
N ILE A 145 22.48 23.86 -8.21
CA ILE A 145 23.84 23.32 -8.30
C ILE A 145 23.78 21.79 -8.31
N ARG A 146 22.91 21.22 -7.48
CA ARG A 146 22.76 19.78 -7.33
C ARG A 146 22.02 19.16 -8.53
N LYS A 147 22.66 18.18 -9.19
CA LYS A 147 22.10 17.42 -10.31
C LYS A 147 22.06 15.94 -10.01
N TRP A 148 21.10 15.21 -10.59
CA TRP A 148 21.02 13.75 -10.47
C TRP A 148 22.22 13.09 -11.13
N ARG A 149 22.83 12.14 -10.43
CA ARG A 149 23.87 11.26 -10.94
C ARG A 149 23.25 9.93 -11.36
N ASP A 150 23.83 9.26 -12.35
CA ASP A 150 23.23 8.05 -12.93
C ASP A 150 23.04 6.93 -11.88
N HIS A 151 24.02 6.73 -10.98
CA HIS A 151 23.91 5.75 -9.90
C HIS A 151 22.81 6.07 -8.88
N GLU A 152 22.36 7.33 -8.80
CA GLU A 152 21.26 7.73 -7.93
C GLU A 152 19.91 7.42 -8.57
N LEU A 153 19.82 7.54 -9.90
CA LEU A 153 18.65 7.10 -10.67
C LEU A 153 18.49 5.59 -10.54
N GLU A 154 19.57 4.83 -10.76
CA GLU A 154 19.59 3.38 -10.57
C GLU A 154 19.18 2.97 -9.14
N LEU A 155 19.66 3.71 -8.12
CA LEU A 155 19.26 3.46 -6.73
C LEU A 155 17.75 3.66 -6.54
N VAL A 156 17.19 4.74 -7.07
CA VAL A 156 15.76 5.07 -6.95
C VAL A 156 14.90 4.02 -7.62
N GLU A 157 15.30 3.52 -8.80
CA GLU A 157 14.63 2.42 -9.50
C GLU A 157 14.59 1.15 -8.66
N VAL A 158 15.74 0.74 -8.12
CA VAL A 158 15.83 -0.45 -7.26
C VAL A 158 14.98 -0.28 -6.00
N VAL A 159 15.01 0.90 -5.38
CA VAL A 159 14.20 1.17 -4.17
C VAL A 159 12.71 1.13 -4.51
N ALA A 160 12.27 1.69 -5.64
CA ALA A 160 10.88 1.65 -6.07
C ALA A 160 10.37 0.20 -6.23
N ASP A 161 11.18 -0.68 -6.82
CA ASP A 161 10.86 -2.10 -6.93
C ASP A 161 10.82 -2.79 -5.55
N GLN A 162 11.76 -2.48 -4.65
CA GLN A 162 11.74 -3.05 -3.29
C GLN A 162 10.52 -2.59 -2.48
N VAL A 163 10.10 -1.33 -2.65
CA VAL A 163 8.88 -0.81 -2.03
C VAL A 163 7.66 -1.55 -2.56
N ALA A 164 7.59 -1.81 -3.87
CA ALA A 164 6.50 -2.58 -4.45
C ALA A 164 6.39 -3.99 -3.83
N VAL A 165 7.53 -4.68 -3.69
CA VAL A 165 7.60 -6.01 -3.03
C VAL A 165 7.17 -5.93 -1.57
N ALA A 166 7.67 -4.93 -0.84
CA ALA A 166 7.31 -4.68 0.56
C ALA A 166 5.81 -4.49 0.75
N LEU A 167 5.21 -3.62 -0.07
CA LEU A 167 3.77 -3.35 -0.06
C LEU A 167 2.95 -4.59 -0.41
N SER A 168 3.44 -5.43 -1.31
CA SER A 168 2.79 -6.70 -1.64
C SER A 168 2.80 -7.66 -0.45
N HIS A 169 3.94 -7.80 0.25
CA HIS A 169 4.01 -8.64 1.44
C HIS A 169 3.07 -8.14 2.56
N ALA A 170 3.01 -6.83 2.78
CA ALA A 170 2.08 -6.22 3.72
C ALA A 170 0.62 -6.53 3.34
N ALA A 171 0.27 -6.41 2.06
CA ALA A 171 -1.08 -6.72 1.56
C ALA A 171 -1.46 -8.20 1.76
N ILE A 172 -0.55 -9.13 1.42
CA ILE A 172 -0.77 -10.58 1.60
C ILE A 172 -1.02 -10.91 3.07
N LEU A 173 -0.22 -10.35 3.97
CA LEU A 173 -0.38 -10.64 5.39
C LEU A 173 -1.72 -10.10 5.91
N GLU A 174 -2.07 -8.88 5.54
CA GLU A 174 -3.34 -8.27 5.95
C GLU A 174 -4.53 -9.11 5.47
N GLU A 175 -4.49 -9.59 4.22
CA GLU A 175 -5.49 -10.50 3.66
C GLU A 175 -5.55 -11.83 4.42
N SER A 176 -4.40 -12.44 4.69
CA SER A 176 -4.31 -13.69 5.45
C SER A 176 -4.88 -13.55 6.86
N MET A 177 -4.65 -12.42 7.52
CA MET A 177 -5.20 -12.15 8.85
C MET A 177 -6.72 -12.01 8.79
N ARG A 178 -7.26 -11.25 7.84
CA ARG A 178 -8.72 -11.12 7.65
C ARG A 178 -9.40 -12.46 7.37
N ALA A 179 -8.82 -13.27 6.47
CA ALA A 179 -9.35 -14.59 6.14
C ALA A 179 -9.37 -15.51 7.37
N ARG A 180 -8.30 -15.49 8.19
CA ARG A 180 -8.24 -16.24 9.45
C ARG A 180 -9.35 -15.80 10.41
N ASP A 181 -9.54 -14.48 10.58
CA ASP A 181 -10.51 -13.96 11.52
C ASP A 181 -11.96 -14.31 11.07
N GLN A 182 -12.25 -14.27 9.77
CA GLN A 182 -13.52 -14.76 9.20
C GLN A 182 -13.74 -16.26 9.44
N LEU A 183 -12.71 -17.09 9.29
CA LEU A 183 -12.80 -18.53 9.56
C LEU A 183 -13.05 -18.82 11.04
N LEU A 184 -12.53 -17.99 11.95
CA LEU A 184 -12.80 -18.09 13.38
C LEU A 184 -14.28 -17.75 13.67
N GLU A 185 -14.80 -16.66 13.11
CA GLU A 185 -16.21 -16.29 13.25
C GLU A 185 -17.14 -17.39 12.71
N GLN A 186 -16.82 -17.96 11.55
CA GLN A 186 -17.58 -19.07 10.98
C GLN A 186 -17.54 -20.33 11.84
N ASN A 187 -16.38 -20.68 12.41
CA ASN A 187 -16.29 -21.83 13.33
C ASN A 187 -17.17 -21.63 14.57
N VAL A 188 -17.15 -20.45 15.16
CA VAL A 188 -18.00 -20.14 16.33
C VAL A 188 -19.48 -20.27 15.98
N ALA A 189 -19.90 -19.76 14.83
CA ALA A 189 -21.28 -19.88 14.36
C ALA A 189 -21.68 -21.35 14.10
N LEU A 190 -20.79 -22.13 13.49
CA LEU A 190 -20.99 -23.55 13.23
C LEU A 190 -21.08 -24.37 14.53
N ASP A 191 -20.23 -24.09 15.51
CA ASP A 191 -20.26 -24.76 16.81
C ASP A 191 -21.57 -24.49 17.55
N PHE A 192 -22.06 -23.25 17.50
CA PHE A 192 -23.37 -22.90 18.08
C PHE A 192 -24.51 -23.67 17.39
N ALA A 193 -24.56 -23.64 16.05
CA ALA A 193 -25.58 -24.36 15.29
C ALA A 193 -25.54 -25.88 15.53
N ARG A 194 -24.33 -26.44 15.69
CA ARG A 194 -24.13 -27.84 16.03
C ARG A 194 -24.69 -28.16 17.42
N GLN A 195 -24.41 -27.34 18.43
CA GLN A 195 -24.92 -27.53 19.79
C GLN A 195 -26.45 -27.48 19.84
N GLU A 196 -27.07 -26.54 19.12
CA GLU A 196 -28.54 -26.47 19.00
C GLU A 196 -29.13 -27.74 18.38
N ALA A 197 -28.53 -28.23 17.28
CA ALA A 197 -28.95 -29.47 16.64
C ALA A 197 -28.83 -30.68 17.58
N GLU A 198 -27.72 -30.79 18.33
CA GLU A 198 -27.51 -31.86 19.30
C GLU A 198 -28.51 -31.79 20.47
N MET A 199 -28.90 -30.59 20.93
CA MET A 199 -29.94 -30.43 21.94
C MET A 199 -31.33 -30.86 21.41
N ALA A 200 -31.67 -30.48 20.19
CA ALA A 200 -32.93 -30.87 19.55
C ALA A 200 -33.03 -32.39 19.35
N ILE A 201 -31.93 -33.04 18.95
CA ILE A 201 -31.85 -34.50 18.81
C ILE A 201 -32.03 -35.19 20.16
N ARG A 202 -31.35 -34.69 21.21
CA ARG A 202 -31.49 -35.23 22.58
C ARG A 202 -32.93 -35.13 23.08
N ALA A 203 -33.53 -33.94 22.99
CA ALA A 203 -34.93 -33.74 23.37
C ALA A 203 -35.87 -34.70 22.64
N ARG A 204 -35.70 -34.85 21.31
CA ARG A 204 -36.49 -35.82 20.51
C ARG A 204 -36.35 -37.25 21.01
N ASN A 205 -35.13 -37.69 21.32
CA ASN A 205 -34.87 -39.05 21.81
C ASN A 205 -35.49 -39.28 23.18
N ASP A 206 -35.41 -38.30 24.08
CA ASP A 206 -36.02 -38.36 25.41
C ASP A 206 -37.56 -38.46 25.31
N PHE A 207 -38.18 -37.67 24.43
CA PHE A 207 -39.61 -37.77 24.14
C PHE A 207 -40.01 -39.18 23.64
N LEU A 208 -39.24 -39.75 22.70
CA LEU A 208 -39.50 -41.10 22.19
C LEU A 208 -39.31 -42.18 23.24
N ALA A 209 -38.36 -42.01 24.17
CA ALA A 209 -38.13 -42.94 25.26
C ALA A 209 -39.30 -42.95 26.26
N VAL A 210 -39.79 -41.77 26.65
CA VAL A 210 -40.98 -41.62 27.51
C VAL A 210 -42.20 -42.28 26.87
N MET A 211 -42.49 -41.98 25.60
CA MET A 211 -43.64 -42.59 24.90
C MET A 211 -43.52 -44.11 24.77
N ASN A 212 -42.34 -44.65 24.47
CA ASN A 212 -42.14 -46.10 24.40
C ASN A 212 -42.34 -46.79 25.76
N HIS A 213 -41.94 -46.14 26.85
CA HIS A 213 -42.13 -46.67 28.19
C HIS A 213 -43.63 -46.75 28.53
N GLU A 214 -44.38 -45.67 28.29
CA GLU A 214 -45.83 -45.63 28.53
C GLU A 214 -46.62 -46.63 27.66
N MET A 215 -46.20 -46.87 26.42
CA MET A 215 -46.83 -47.87 25.53
C MET A 215 -46.54 -49.33 25.94
N ARG A 216 -45.46 -49.59 26.70
CA ARG A 216 -45.05 -50.95 27.13
C ARG A 216 -45.59 -51.37 28.48
N THR A 217 -46.02 -50.43 29.31
CA THR A 217 -46.75 -50.67 30.55
C THR A 217 -48.17 -50.12 30.42
N PRO A 218 -49.08 -50.85 29.74
CA PRO A 218 -50.49 -50.49 29.79
C PRO A 218 -50.99 -50.75 31.21
N MET A 219 -51.67 -49.76 31.79
CA MET A 219 -52.45 -49.94 33.03
C MET A 219 -53.57 -50.97 32.85
#